data_AF-A0A545TA76-F1
#
_entry.id   AF-A0A545TA76-F1
#
_cell.length_a   1.000
_cell.length_b   1.000
_cell.length_c   1.000
_cell.angle_alpha   90.00
_cell.angle_beta   90.00
_cell.angle_gamma   90.00
#
_symmetry.space_group_name_H-M   'P 1'
#
loop_
_entity.id
_entity.type
_entity.pdbx_description
1 polymer ?
#
loop_
_entity_poly.entity_id
_entity_poly.type
_entity_poly.pdbx_seq_one_letter_code
_entity_poly.pdbx_strand_id
1 'polypeptide(L)'
;MNENQLFNNLKALEDASFPKACSNCGKRYENEQAFISQTTAYQSAPQVSESIDEAGNTYIKIARQCACGQAILDHFGDRRDTSEQGDVRRLAFDKVVKQLVEHGLTAEQAREELINHMHNKKSPLLEKLGVFTR
;
A
#
# COMPACT_ATOMS: atom_id res chain seq x y z
N MET A 1 -2.53 -0.85 15.96
CA MET A 1 -2.71 -0.64 14.51
C MET A 1 -3.86 -1.51 14.05
N ASN A 2 -4.81 -0.98 13.29
CA ASN A 2 -6.00 -1.71 12.85
C ASN A 2 -5.66 -2.52 11.60
N GLU A 3 -5.89 -3.84 11.60
CA GLU A 3 -5.52 -4.74 10.49
C GLU A 3 -6.09 -4.28 9.14
N ASN A 4 -7.29 -3.68 9.15
CA ASN A 4 -7.91 -3.12 7.95
C ASN A 4 -7.10 -1.99 7.28
N GLN A 5 -6.33 -1.21 8.04
CA GLN A 5 -5.49 -0.15 7.46
C GLN A 5 -4.26 -0.72 6.73
N LEU A 6 -3.82 -1.92 7.10
CA LEU A 6 -2.71 -2.61 6.44
C LEU A 6 -3.09 -3.03 5.01
N PHE A 7 -4.35 -3.46 4.83
CA PHE A 7 -4.84 -3.95 3.54
C PHE A 7 -5.19 -2.84 2.53
N ASN A 8 -5.45 -1.61 2.99
CA ASN A 8 -5.87 -0.49 2.13
C ASN A 8 -4.83 -0.07 1.06
N ASN A 9 -3.58 -0.54 1.18
CA ASN A 9 -2.47 -0.09 0.35
C ASN A 9 -1.80 -1.21 -0.45
N LEU A 10 -2.38 -2.42 -0.43
CA LEU A 10 -1.87 -3.55 -1.19
C LEU A 10 -2.45 -3.51 -2.61
N LYS A 11 -1.63 -3.85 -3.60
CA LYS A 11 -2.02 -4.03 -5.00
C LYS A 11 -1.39 -5.32 -5.50
N ALA A 12 -2.17 -6.14 -6.18
CA ALA A 12 -1.74 -7.42 -6.74
C ALA A 12 -0.56 -7.21 -7.68
N LEU A 13 0.47 -8.05 -7.52
CA LEU A 13 1.74 -7.97 -8.26
C LEU A 13 1.65 -8.57 -9.66
N GLU A 14 0.73 -9.50 -9.88
CA GLU A 14 0.51 -10.11 -11.19
C GLU A 14 -0.71 -9.49 -11.86
N ASP A 15 -0.54 -9.07 -13.11
CA ASP A 15 -1.61 -8.56 -13.99
C ASP A 15 -2.77 -9.57 -14.24
N ALA A 16 -2.80 -10.69 -13.52
CA ALA A 16 -3.95 -11.59 -13.44
C ALA A 16 -4.07 -12.37 -12.12
N SER A 17 -3.73 -11.79 -10.95
CA SER A 17 -4.02 -12.50 -9.68
C SER A 17 -5.53 -12.72 -9.46
N PHE A 18 -6.39 -11.96 -10.13
CA PHE A 18 -7.84 -12.13 -10.12
C PHE A 18 -8.39 -12.30 -11.55
N PRO A 19 -9.46 -13.09 -11.74
CA PRO A 19 -10.30 -13.71 -10.70
C PRO A 19 -9.69 -14.96 -10.05
N LYS A 20 -9.83 -15.10 -8.72
CA LYS A 20 -9.44 -16.30 -7.97
C LYS A 20 -10.62 -17.20 -7.70
N ALA A 21 -10.41 -18.51 -7.76
CA ALA A 21 -11.41 -19.49 -7.35
C ALA A 21 -10.91 -20.30 -6.15
N CYS A 22 -11.81 -20.57 -5.19
CA CYS A 22 -11.53 -21.55 -4.14
C CYS A 22 -11.40 -22.94 -4.76
N SER A 23 -10.28 -23.63 -4.52
CA SER A 23 -10.05 -24.99 -5.04
C SER A 23 -11.00 -26.05 -4.46
N ASN A 24 -11.66 -25.76 -3.34
CA ASN A 24 -12.60 -26.68 -2.70
C ASN A 24 -14.05 -26.44 -3.15
N CYS A 25 -14.60 -25.22 -2.99
CA CYS A 25 -16.01 -24.94 -3.29
C CYS A 25 -16.25 -24.20 -4.62
N GLY A 26 -15.21 -23.84 -5.35
CA GLY A 26 -15.30 -23.16 -6.64
C GLY A 26 -15.73 -21.68 -6.58
N LYS A 27 -15.98 -21.11 -5.39
CA LYS A 27 -16.35 -19.70 -5.26
C LYS A 27 -15.30 -18.78 -5.88
N ARG A 28 -15.75 -17.88 -6.76
CA ARG A 28 -14.90 -16.91 -7.48
C ARG A 28 -14.89 -15.56 -6.79
N TYR A 29 -13.72 -14.93 -6.77
CA TYR A 29 -13.49 -13.57 -6.29
C TYR A 29 -12.94 -12.79 -7.47
N GLU A 30 -13.65 -11.74 -7.90
CA GLU A 30 -13.33 -11.03 -9.14
C GLU A 30 -12.21 -10.00 -8.99
N ASN A 31 -11.94 -9.54 -7.77
CA ASN A 31 -10.90 -8.58 -7.44
C ASN A 31 -10.48 -8.71 -5.96
N GLU A 32 -9.44 -7.99 -5.57
CA GLU A 32 -8.90 -7.96 -4.20
C GLU A 32 -9.97 -7.59 -3.16
N GLN A 33 -10.81 -6.60 -3.46
CA GLN A 33 -11.85 -6.15 -2.53
C GLN A 33 -12.87 -7.26 -2.26
N ALA A 34 -13.31 -7.97 -3.32
CA ALA A 34 -14.19 -9.12 -3.19
C ALA A 34 -13.52 -10.25 -2.39
N PHE A 35 -12.22 -10.49 -2.61
CA PHE A 35 -11.47 -11.47 -1.84
C PHE A 35 -11.42 -11.14 -0.35
N ILE A 36 -10.98 -9.93 0.01
CA ILE A 36 -10.83 -9.51 1.41
C ILE A 36 -12.18 -9.50 2.15
N SER A 37 -13.22 -8.95 1.51
CA SER A 37 -14.54 -8.78 2.14
C SER A 37 -15.33 -10.08 2.28
N GLN A 38 -15.09 -11.07 1.41
CA GLN A 38 -15.87 -12.31 1.38
C GLN A 38 -15.11 -13.53 1.92
N THR A 39 -13.91 -13.32 2.46
CA THR A 39 -13.12 -14.33 3.16
C THR A 39 -12.81 -13.85 4.57
N THR A 40 -12.56 -14.78 5.49
CA THR A 40 -12.28 -14.48 6.90
C THR A 40 -10.80 -14.60 7.22
N ALA A 41 -10.39 -13.87 8.27
CA ALA A 41 -9.09 -14.02 8.89
C ALA A 41 -8.92 -15.43 9.49
N TYR A 42 -7.69 -15.94 9.52
CA TYR A 42 -7.34 -17.02 10.45
C TYR A 42 -7.23 -16.45 11.87
N GLN A 43 -7.98 -17.01 12.82
CA GLN A 43 -7.90 -16.56 14.21
C GLN A 43 -6.60 -16.99 14.91
N SER A 44 -5.95 -18.04 14.43
CA SER A 44 -4.78 -18.68 15.08
C SER A 44 -3.44 -18.43 14.36
N ALA A 45 -3.42 -17.64 13.28
CA ALA A 45 -2.21 -17.41 12.50
C ALA A 45 -2.15 -15.97 11.98
N PRO A 46 -0.94 -15.40 11.78
CA PRO A 46 -0.78 -14.13 11.11
C PRO A 46 -1.43 -14.18 9.72
N GLN A 47 -2.36 -13.27 9.45
CA GLN A 47 -3.03 -13.17 8.14
C GLN A 47 -2.08 -12.71 7.03
N VAL A 48 -0.96 -12.11 7.42
CA VAL A 48 0.02 -11.50 6.54
C VAL A 48 1.40 -12.02 6.91
N SER A 49 2.18 -12.45 5.92
CA SER A 49 3.60 -12.79 6.10
C SER A 49 4.44 -12.21 4.97
N GLU A 50 5.63 -11.77 5.31
CA GLU A 50 6.62 -11.29 4.34
C GLU A 50 7.43 -12.47 3.80
N SER A 51 7.83 -12.42 2.54
CA SER A 51 8.70 -13.41 1.89
C SER A 51 9.54 -12.74 0.81
N ILE A 52 10.63 -13.40 0.42
CA ILE A 52 11.54 -12.92 -0.63
C ILE A 52 11.48 -13.94 -1.77
N ASP A 53 11.39 -13.48 -3.02
CA ASP A 53 11.41 -14.33 -4.20
C ASP A 53 12.85 -14.72 -4.61
N GLU A 54 12.99 -15.56 -5.64
CA GLU A 54 14.32 -16.01 -6.12
C GLU A 54 15.17 -14.86 -6.69
N ALA A 55 14.54 -13.75 -7.10
CA ALA A 55 15.20 -12.55 -7.61
C ALA A 55 15.55 -11.55 -6.49
N GLY A 56 15.23 -11.85 -5.23
CA GLY A 56 15.50 -10.99 -4.08
C GLY A 56 14.44 -9.93 -3.83
N ASN A 57 13.29 -9.95 -4.53
CA ASN A 57 12.20 -9.01 -4.29
C ASN A 57 11.36 -9.45 -3.10
N THR A 58 11.06 -8.50 -2.23
CA THR A 58 10.13 -8.70 -1.11
C THR A 58 8.69 -8.69 -1.62
N TYR A 59 7.91 -9.68 -1.21
CA TYR A 59 6.48 -9.74 -1.44
C TYR A 59 5.73 -10.16 -0.16
N ILE A 60 4.46 -9.79 -0.11
CA ILE A 60 3.57 -10.05 1.00
C ILE A 60 2.62 -11.18 0.63
N LYS A 61 2.58 -12.21 1.46
CA LYS A 61 1.58 -13.29 1.40
C LYS A 61 0.41 -12.93 2.29
N ILE A 62 -0.80 -13.08 1.78
CA ILE A 62 -2.01 -13.07 2.59
C ILE A 62 -2.67 -14.45 2.53
N ALA A 63 -2.92 -15.02 3.70
CA ALA A 63 -3.71 -16.24 3.86
C ALA A 63 -5.08 -15.88 4.43
N ARG A 64 -6.14 -16.19 3.69
CA ARG A 64 -7.53 -16.02 4.14
C ARG A 64 -8.31 -17.32 4.03
N GLN A 65 -9.39 -17.42 4.77
CA GLN A 65 -10.25 -18.59 4.78
C GLN A 65 -11.51 -18.33 3.95
N CYS A 66 -11.76 -19.18 2.96
CA CYS A 66 -13.02 -19.20 2.24
C CYS A 66 -14.17 -19.55 3.20
N ALA A 67 -15.40 -19.15 2.88
CA ALA A 67 -16.60 -19.57 3.63
C ALA A 67 -16.77 -21.11 3.75
N CYS A 68 -16.11 -21.90 2.91
CA CYS A 68 -16.10 -23.36 3.00
C CYS A 68 -15.00 -23.92 3.92
N GLY A 69 -14.21 -23.06 4.58
CA GLY A 69 -13.12 -23.43 5.46
C GLY A 69 -11.75 -23.59 4.78
N GLN A 70 -11.69 -23.62 3.44
CA GLN A 70 -10.43 -23.80 2.71
C GLN A 70 -9.56 -22.55 2.73
N ALA A 71 -8.25 -22.75 2.92
CA ALA A 71 -7.24 -21.70 2.82
C ALA A 71 -7.13 -21.19 1.38
N ILE A 72 -7.10 -19.87 1.20
CA ILE A 72 -6.78 -19.23 -0.07
C ILE A 72 -5.60 -18.30 0.19
N LEU A 73 -4.54 -18.50 -0.60
CA LEU A 73 -3.32 -17.70 -0.55
C LEU A 73 -3.31 -16.70 -1.70
N ASP A 74 -2.81 -15.52 -1.40
CA ASP A 74 -2.56 -14.50 -2.40
C ASP A 74 -1.24 -13.75 -2.14
N HIS A 75 -0.65 -13.27 -3.22
CA HIS A 75 0.65 -12.62 -3.26
C HIS A 75 0.45 -11.17 -3.69
N PHE A 76 0.84 -10.25 -2.82
CA PHE A 76 0.80 -8.82 -3.07
C PHE A 76 2.23 -8.31 -3.09
N GLY A 77 2.51 -7.34 -3.93
CA GLY A 77 3.82 -6.69 -3.89
C GLY A 77 3.92 -5.70 -2.79
N ASP A 78 5.14 -5.54 -2.32
CA ASP A 78 5.50 -4.26 -1.76
C ASP A 78 5.51 -3.24 -2.91
N ARG A 79 4.53 -2.33 -2.90
CA ARG A 79 4.45 -1.19 -3.81
C ARG A 79 5.57 -0.17 -3.58
N ARG A 80 6.34 -0.29 -2.50
CA ARG A 80 7.45 0.59 -2.20
C ARG A 80 8.61 0.22 -3.10
N ASP A 81 9.05 1.18 -3.91
CA ASP A 81 10.30 1.05 -4.65
C ASP A 81 11.47 0.98 -3.66
N THR A 82 12.03 -0.19 -3.42
CA THR A 82 13.16 -0.43 -2.51
C THR A 82 14.53 -0.26 -3.18
N SER A 83 14.58 0.19 -4.44
CA SER A 83 15.85 0.52 -5.09
C SER A 83 16.52 1.74 -4.46
N GLU A 84 17.82 1.90 -4.70
CA GLU A 84 18.57 3.11 -4.31
C GLU A 84 17.90 4.40 -4.83
N GLN A 85 17.33 4.36 -6.04
CA GLN A 85 16.60 5.51 -6.58
C GLN A 85 15.32 5.80 -5.79
N GLY A 86 14.61 4.76 -5.35
CA GLY A 86 13.47 4.86 -4.45
C GLY A 86 13.84 5.52 -3.12
N ASP A 87 14.99 5.14 -2.54
CA ASP A 87 15.52 5.76 -1.33
C ASP A 87 15.89 7.22 -1.52
N VAL A 88 16.57 7.56 -2.62
CA VAL A 88 16.90 8.95 -2.96
C VAL A 88 15.65 9.81 -3.06
N ARG A 89 14.59 9.32 -3.71
CA ARG A 89 13.32 10.06 -3.82
C ARG A 89 12.63 10.23 -2.47
N ARG A 90 12.64 9.22 -1.60
CA ARG A 90 12.11 9.32 -0.23
C ARG A 90 12.87 10.34 0.62
N LEU A 91 14.20 10.29 0.59
CA LEU A 91 15.04 11.24 1.32
C LEU A 91 14.81 12.68 0.84
N ALA A 92 14.69 12.88 -0.47
CA ALA A 92 14.36 14.19 -1.04
C ALA A 92 12.99 14.68 -0.57
N PHE A 93 11.98 13.81 -0.60
CA PHE A 93 10.64 14.14 -0.11
C PHE A 93 10.66 14.52 1.38
N ASP A 94 11.30 13.72 2.23
CA ASP A 94 11.40 13.98 3.66
C ASP A 94 12.17 15.27 3.97
N LYS A 95 13.17 15.62 3.16
CA LYS A 95 13.89 16.90 3.30
C LYS A 95 12.95 18.09 3.08
N VAL A 96 12.10 18.04 2.05
CA VAL A 96 11.12 19.11 1.78
C VAL A 96 10.08 19.17 2.89
N VAL A 97 9.59 18.02 3.37
CA VAL A 97 8.65 17.98 4.52
C VAL A 97 9.27 18.65 5.75
N LYS A 98 10.54 18.37 6.08
CA LYS A 98 11.23 19.02 7.21
C LYS A 98 11.30 20.53 7.05
N GLN A 99 11.64 21.01 5.85
CA GLN A 99 11.67 22.45 5.57
C GLN A 99 10.28 23.08 5.78
N LEU A 100 9.21 22.46 5.30
CA LEU A 100 7.85 22.98 5.48
C LEU A 100 7.42 23.00 6.96
N VAL A 101 7.85 21.99 7.73
CA VAL A 101 7.62 21.97 9.18
C VAL A 101 8.39 23.10 9.88
N GLU A 102 9.62 23.38 9.48
CA GLU A 102 10.38 24.54 9.98
C GLU A 102 9.70 25.88 9.64
N HIS A 103 8.92 25.94 8.56
CA HIS A 103 8.12 27.10 8.16
C HIS A 103 6.72 27.14 8.82
N GLY A 104 6.46 26.27 9.81
CA GLY A 104 5.28 26.36 10.67
C GLY A 104 4.12 25.44 10.29
N LEU A 105 4.31 24.51 9.35
CA LEU A 105 3.30 23.48 9.06
C LEU A 105 3.44 22.29 10.02
N THR A 106 2.34 21.59 10.27
CA THR A 106 2.44 20.26 10.87
C THR A 106 3.01 19.26 9.85
N ALA A 107 3.64 18.19 10.32
CA ALA A 107 4.19 17.15 9.44
C ALA A 107 3.11 16.51 8.54
N GLU A 108 1.87 16.42 9.02
CA GLU A 108 0.72 15.92 8.26
C GLU A 108 0.32 16.90 7.15
N GLN A 109 0.17 18.18 7.46
CA GLN A 109 -0.12 19.23 6.48
C GLN A 109 0.96 19.34 5.42
N ALA A 110 2.24 19.33 5.82
CA ALA A 110 3.37 19.38 4.91
C ALA A 110 3.38 18.21 3.91
N ARG A 111 3.06 16.99 4.38
CA ARG A 111 2.97 15.80 3.51
C ARG A 111 1.79 15.88 2.56
N GLU A 112 0.60 16.24 3.06
CA GLU A 112 -0.61 16.34 2.23
C GLU A 112 -0.44 17.37 1.12
N GLU A 113 0.05 18.56 1.46
CA GLU A 113 0.26 19.64 0.50
C GLU A 113 1.33 19.30 -0.54
N LEU A 114 2.41 18.63 -0.13
CA LEU A 114 3.46 18.19 -1.05
C LEU A 114 2.97 17.10 -2.00
N ILE A 115 2.17 16.15 -1.51
CA ILE A 115 1.52 15.12 -2.35
C ILE A 115 0.55 15.76 -3.33
N ASN A 116 -0.25 16.74 -2.90
CA ASN A 116 -1.15 17.48 -3.78
C ASN A 116 -0.37 18.19 -4.89
N HIS A 117 0.73 18.85 -4.55
CA HIS A 117 1.58 19.54 -5.52
C HIS A 117 2.18 18.56 -6.54
N MET A 118 2.73 17.43 -6.07
CA MET A 118 3.29 16.38 -6.94
C MET A 118 2.24 15.76 -7.88
N HIS A 119 0.97 15.74 -7.48
CA HIS A 119 -0.15 15.27 -8.30
C HIS A 119 -0.80 16.38 -9.16
N ASN A 120 -0.17 17.56 -9.28
CA ASN A 120 -0.72 18.73 -9.96
C ASN A 120 -2.10 19.16 -9.44
N LYS A 121 -2.39 18.89 -8.17
CA LYS A 121 -3.55 19.41 -7.44
C LYS A 121 -3.18 20.73 -6.78
N LYS A 122 -4.19 21.51 -6.43
CA LYS A 122 -3.98 22.77 -5.69
C LYS A 122 -3.41 22.49 -4.30
N SER A 123 -2.43 23.29 -3.91
CA SER A 123 -1.79 23.22 -2.59
C SER A 123 -1.81 24.61 -1.95
N PRO A 124 -2.93 24.99 -1.31
CA PRO A 124 -3.14 26.35 -0.84
C PRO A 124 -2.12 26.83 0.19
N LEU A 125 -1.56 25.92 1.00
CA LEU A 125 -0.56 26.29 2.00
C LEU A 125 0.80 26.51 1.34
N LEU A 126 1.18 25.69 0.36
CA LEU A 126 2.41 25.90 -0.42
C LEU A 126 2.35 27.19 -1.24
N GLU A 127 1.21 27.46 -1.89
CA GLU A 127 0.97 28.70 -2.63
C GLU A 127 1.09 29.94 -1.72
N LYS A 128 0.53 29.87 -0.50
CA LYS A 128 0.64 30.96 0.49
C LYS A 128 2.05 31.19 1.01
N LEU A 129 2.86 30.14 1.12
CA LEU A 129 4.26 30.25 1.57
C LEU A 129 5.20 30.73 0.45
N GLY A 130 4.72 30.83 -0.80
CA GLY A 130 5.54 31.20 -1.96
C GLY A 130 6.56 30.13 -2.37
N VAL A 131 6.55 28.95 -1.73
CA VAL A 131 7.48 27.87 -2.01
C VAL A 131 7.01 27.15 -3.29
N PHE A 132 7.92 26.98 -4.26
CA PHE A 132 7.65 26.39 -5.59
C PHE A 132 6.84 27.25 -6.58
N THR A 133 6.71 28.56 -6.34
CA THR A 133 6.22 29.49 -7.37
C THR A 133 7.27 29.65 -8.47
N ARG A 134 6.87 29.39 -9.73
CA ARG A 134 7.68 29.69 -10.93
C ARG A 134 7.61 31.17 -11.26
#